data_AF-A0A524HF13-F1
#
_entry.id   AF-A0A524HF13-F1
#
_cell.length_a   1.000
_cell.length_b   1.000
_cell.length_c   1.000
_cell.angle_alpha   90.00
_cell.angle_beta   90.00
_cell.angle_gamma   90.00
#
_symmetry.space_group_name_H-M   'P 1'
#
loop_
_entity.id
_entity.type
_entity.pdbx_description
1 polymer ?
#
loop_
_entity_poly.entity_id
_entity_poly.type
_entity_poly.pdbx_seq_one_letter_code
_entity_poly.pdbx_strand_id
1 'polypeptide(L)' 'MSMGYKNYRLTIIKGFNKGEVFPLEGDEIIIGRGEENGIVLNIAEVSRTHSVLTKAEEG' A
#
# COMPACT_ATOMS: atom_id res chain seq x y z
N MET A 1 12.96 17.43 9.06
CA MET A 1 11.86 17.95 8.24
C MET A 1 10.74 16.93 8.20
N SER A 2 9.67 17.12 8.97
CA SER A 2 8.43 16.35 8.79
C SER A 2 7.58 17.14 7.80
N MET A 3 7.68 16.81 6.51
CA MET A 3 6.79 17.34 5.49
C MET A 3 5.46 16.59 5.64
N GLY A 4 4.38 17.33 5.85
CA GLY A 4 3.12 16.82 6.39
C GLY A 4 2.31 15.95 5.43
N TYR A 5 2.71 14.68 5.27
CA TYR A 5 1.75 13.65 4.89
C TYR A 5 0.82 13.45 6.10
N LYS A 6 -0.48 13.77 5.95
CA LYS A 6 -1.51 13.29 6.88
C LYS A 6 -1.25 11.79 7.08
N ASN A 7 -1.18 11.32 8.33
CA ASN A 7 -0.83 9.94 8.71
C ASN A 7 -1.90 8.91 8.27
N TYR A 8 -2.12 8.78 6.96
CA TYR A 8 -2.97 7.76 6.40
C TYR A 8 -2.22 6.43 6.43
N ARG A 9 -2.98 5.36 6.67
CA ARG A 9 -2.48 4.01 6.78
C ARG A 9 -3.40 3.05 6.05
N LEU A 10 -2.82 2.10 5.33
CA LEU A 10 -3.54 0.97 4.78
C LEU A 10 -3.49 -0.17 5.81
N THR A 11 -4.64 -0.71 6.18
CA THR A 11 -4.76 -1.80 7.13
C THR A 11 -5.37 -3.01 6.45
N ILE A 12 -4.71 -4.17 6.56
CA ILE A 12 -5.24 -5.42 6.05
C ILE A 12 -6.28 -5.96 7.03
N ILE A 13 -7.56 -5.88 6.67
CA ILE A 13 -8.66 -6.27 7.57
C ILE A 13 -9.02 -7.76 7.48
N LYS A 14 -8.56 -8.47 6.45
CA LYS A 14 -8.86 -9.89 6.19
C LYS A 14 -7.75 -10.53 5.35
N GLY A 15 -7.57 -11.85 5.49
CA GLY A 15 -6.59 -12.64 4.73
C GLY A 15 -5.39 -13.07 5.56
N PHE A 16 -4.38 -13.62 4.90
CA PHE A 16 -3.15 -14.12 5.54
C PHE A 16 -2.42 -13.03 6.34
N ASN A 17 -2.31 -11.83 5.77
CA ASN A 17 -1.64 -10.67 6.36
C ASN A 17 -2.54 -9.82 7.27
N LYS A 18 -3.65 -10.38 7.79
CA LYS A 18 -4.61 -9.62 8.61
C LYS A 18 -3.92 -8.97 9.81
N GLY A 19 -4.16 -7.68 9.99
CA GLY A 19 -3.61 -6.88 11.09
C GLY A 19 -2.33 -6.12 10.72
N GLU A 20 -1.73 -6.41 9.57
CA GLU A 20 -0.63 -5.60 9.05
C GLU A 20 -1.11 -4.19 8.67
N VAL A 21 -0.24 -3.22 8.92
CA VAL A 21 -0.48 -1.79 8.72
C VAL A 21 0.70 -1.19 7.97
N PHE A 22 0.41 -0.53 6.86
CA PHE A 22 1.40 0.13 6.03
C PHE A 22 1.17 1.64 6.06
N PRO A 23 2.23 2.45 6.27
CA PRO A 23 2.11 3.89 6.10
C PRO A 23 1.90 4.20 4.61
N LEU A 24 1.03 5.18 4.32
CA LEU A 24 0.85 5.66 2.95
C LEU A 24 1.76 6.87 2.73
N GLU A 25 2.96 6.59 2.24
CA GLU A 25 4.01 7.59 1.97
C GLU A 25 4.15 7.82 0.46
N GLY A 26 4.03 9.07 0.03
CA GLY A 26 4.13 9.45 -1.38
C GLY A 26 2.77 9.59 -2.09
N ASP A 27 2.83 10.00 -3.35
CA ASP A 27 1.64 10.28 -4.17
C ASP A 27 1.16 9.05 -4.95
N GLU A 28 2.02 8.04 -5.12
CA GLU A 28 1.70 6.78 -5.78
C GLU A 28 2.32 5.60 -5.02
N ILE A 29 1.53 4.56 -4.76
CA ILE A 29 1.97 3.32 -4.11
C ILE A 29 1.46 2.13 -4.91
N ILE A 30 2.38 1.32 -5.40
CA ILE A 30 2.06 0.06 -6.09
C ILE A 30 1.96 -1.07 -5.05
N ILE A 31 0.93 -1.89 -5.16
CA ILE A 31 0.67 -3.06 -4.32
C ILE A 31 0.71 -4.31 -5.20
N GLY A 32 1.44 -5.33 -4.76
CA GLY A 32 1.55 -6.60 -5.47
C GLY A 32 2.40 -7.61 -4.72
N ARG A 33 2.61 -8.80 -5.29
CA ARG A 33 3.51 -9.82 -4.69
C ARG A 33 4.96 -9.72 -5.17
N GLY A 34 5.22 -8.90 -6.19
CA GLY A 34 6.58 -8.61 -6.64
C GLY A 34 7.33 -7.77 -5.60
N GLU A 35 8.62 -8.04 -5.42
CA GLU A 35 9.48 -7.33 -4.47
C GLU A 35 9.75 -5.88 -4.88
N GLU A 36 9.46 -5.54 -6.14
CA GLU A 36 9.56 -4.18 -6.68
C GLU A 36 8.46 -3.22 -6.21
N ASN A 37 7.39 -3.73 -5.58
CA ASN A 37 6.25 -2.91 -5.17
C ASN A 37 6.49 -2.19 -3.84
N GLY A 38 5.81 -1.05 -3.66
CA GLY A 38 5.87 -0.30 -2.38
C GLY A 38 5.23 -1.06 -1.22
N ILE A 39 4.15 -1.81 -1.49
CA ILE A 39 3.55 -2.76 -0.52
C ILE A 39 3.58 -4.15 -1.12
N VAL A 40 4.33 -5.04 -0.48
CA VAL A 40 4.52 -6.43 -0.93
C VAL A 40 3.62 -7.37 -0.15
N LEU A 41 2.64 -7.98 -0.83
CA LEU A 41 1.78 -9.04 -0.30
C LEU A 41 2.16 -10.36 -0.96
N ASN A 42 3.12 -11.08 -0.37
CA ASN A 42 3.67 -12.32 -0.94
C ASN A 42 2.75 -13.54 -0.74
N ILE A 43 1.60 -13.52 -1.41
CA ILE A 43 0.61 -14.62 -1.46
C ILE A 43 0.21 -14.90 -2.91
N ALA A 44 -0.20 -16.14 -3.19
CA ALA A 44 -0.41 -16.63 -4.56
C ALA A 44 -1.58 -15.93 -5.28
N GLU A 45 -2.56 -15.45 -4.52
CA GLU A 45 -3.76 -14.78 -5.01
C GLU A 45 -3.50 -13.34 -5.47
N VAL A 46 -2.33 -12.78 -5.14
CA VAL A 46 -1.94 -11.42 -5.53
C VAL A 46 -1.08 -11.46 -6.79
N SER A 47 -1.38 -10.59 -7.75
CA SER A 47 -0.60 -10.44 -8.99
C SER A 47 0.79 -9.86 -8.69
N ARG A 48 1.79 -10.09 -9.57
CA ARG A 48 3.12 -9.45 -9.40
C ARG A 48 2.98 -7.94 -9.25
N THR A 49 2.15 -7.32 -10.07
CA THR A 49 1.64 -5.95 -9.93
C THR A 49 0.13 -6.04 -9.89
N HIS A 50 -0.51 -5.70 -8.77
CA HIS A 50 -1.93 -5.97 -8.56
C HIS A 50 -2.80 -4.71 -8.58
N SER A 51 -2.38 -3.65 -7.89
CA SER A 51 -3.13 -2.39 -7.85
C SER A 51 -2.20 -1.20 -7.61
N VAL A 52 -2.67 -0.01 -7.96
CA VAL A 52 -1.99 1.26 -7.68
C VAL A 52 -2.92 2.14 -6.85
N LEU A 53 -2.40 2.71 -5.77
CA LEU A 53 -3.03 3.77 -5.01
C LEU A 53 -2.41 5.09 -5.42
N THR A 54 -3.23 6.01 -5.92
CA THR A 54 -2.79 7.37 -6.28
C THR A 54 -3.51 8.37 -5.39
N LYS A 55 -2.75 9.31 -4.85
CA LYS A 55 -3.30 10.45 -4.12
C LYS A 55 -4.07 11.33 -5.10
N ALA A 56 -5.36 11.49 -4.88
CA ALA A 56 -6.15 12.48 -5.58
C ALA A 56 -5.85 13.88 -5.01
N GLU A 57 -5.71 14.87 -5.89
CA GLU A 57 -5.53 16.28 -5.51
C GLU A 57 -6.82 16.89 -4.91
N GLU A 58 -7.98 16.25 -5.13
CA GLU A 58 -9.29 16.75 -4.70
C GLU A 58 -9.88 15.93 -3.53
N GLY A 59 -10.09 16.61 -2.41
CA GLY A 59 -10.74 16.12 -1.20
C GLY A 59 -10.97 17.21 -0.16
#